data_AF-A0A859FEB1-F1
#
_entry.id   AF-A0A859FEB1-F1
#
_cell.length_a   1.000
_cell.length_b   1.000
_cell.length_c   1.000
_cell.angle_alpha   90.00
_cell.angle_beta   90.00
_cell.angle_gamma   90.00
#
_symmetry.space_group_name_H-M   'P 1'
#
loop_
_entity.id
_entity.type
_entity.pdbx_description
1 polymer ?
#
loop_
_entity_poly.entity_id
_entity_poly.type
_entity_poly.pdbx_seq_one_letter_code
_entity_poly.pdbx_strand_id
1 'polypeptide(L)'
;MTKIDLTIYTSKQFNSQDIAEKFVELLEKYNLVPEKLGTFEPLKVAYSPDTFIQLWTDESDGCYEEGVGMVGKAGILLAKSKNPPYHFGMTWWNCPNMPKINHIGFIFAIKTFRSFEKQIVNLFKELIVYLMLYMRTSLT
;
A
#
# COMPACT_ATOMS: atom_id res chain seq x y z
N MET A 1 -21.24 2.85 -11.35
CA MET A 1 -21.17 3.03 -9.88
C MET A 1 -20.05 4.00 -9.58
N THR A 2 -20.34 5.14 -8.95
CA THR A 2 -19.31 6.15 -8.63
C THR A 2 -18.36 5.64 -7.55
N LYS A 3 -17.06 5.80 -7.77
CA LYS A 3 -15.99 5.41 -6.85
C LYS A 3 -15.23 6.64 -6.38
N ILE A 4 -14.61 6.53 -5.21
CA ILE A 4 -13.67 7.50 -4.66
C ILE A 4 -12.32 6.80 -4.61
N ASP A 5 -11.35 7.39 -5.29
CA ASP A 5 -9.98 6.91 -5.35
C ASP A 5 -9.10 7.87 -4.56
N LEU A 6 -8.32 7.32 -3.63
CA LEU A 6 -7.41 8.08 -2.77
C LEU A 6 -6.03 7.44 -2.90
N THR A 7 -5.06 8.18 -3.44
CA THR A 7 -3.72 7.65 -3.73
C THR A 7 -2.63 8.58 -3.22
N ILE A 8 -1.66 8.01 -2.53
CA ILE A 8 -0.41 8.65 -2.15
C ILE A 8 0.64 8.22 -3.15
N TYR A 9 1.32 9.18 -3.78
CA TYR A 9 2.45 8.95 -4.68
C TYR A 9 3.74 9.41 -4.00
N THR A 10 4.82 8.65 -4.17
CA THR A 10 6.14 9.02 -3.65
C THR A 10 7.26 8.44 -4.51
N SER A 11 8.38 9.14 -4.58
CA SER A 11 9.63 8.63 -5.17
C SER A 11 10.52 7.92 -4.16
N LYS A 12 10.15 7.91 -2.88
CA LYS A 12 10.91 7.28 -1.80
C LYS A 12 10.46 5.84 -1.61
N GLN A 13 11.38 5.01 -1.11
CA GLN A 13 11.05 3.67 -0.67
C GLN A 13 10.13 3.71 0.55
N PHE A 14 9.20 2.76 0.61
CA PHE A 14 8.33 2.57 1.76
C PHE A 14 8.14 1.09 2.12
N ASN A 15 8.95 0.19 1.54
CA ASN A 15 8.84 -1.25 1.71
C ASN A 15 9.50 -1.77 3.01
N SER A 16 9.74 -0.91 4.00
CA SER A 16 10.31 -1.34 5.28
C SER A 16 9.24 -1.93 6.21
N GLN A 17 9.70 -2.83 7.09
CA GLN A 17 8.85 -3.45 8.10
C GLN A 17 8.17 -2.42 9.00
N ASP A 18 8.91 -1.42 9.51
CA ASP A 18 8.35 -0.37 10.38
C ASP A 18 7.17 0.37 9.73
N ILE A 19 7.27 0.68 8.43
CA ILE A 19 6.18 1.34 7.70
C ILE A 19 4.99 0.38 7.58
N ALA A 20 5.23 -0.89 7.24
CA ALA A 20 4.19 -1.89 7.11
C ALA A 20 3.44 -2.12 8.44
N GLU A 21 4.16 -2.24 9.55
CA GLU A 21 3.60 -2.35 10.90
C GLU A 21 2.76 -1.13 11.25
N LYS A 22 3.27 0.09 10.97
CA LYS A 22 2.49 1.30 11.21
C LYS A 22 1.22 1.33 10.36
N PHE A 23 1.30 0.83 9.13
CA PHE A 23 0.15 0.74 8.25
C PHE A 23 -0.93 -0.19 8.82
N VAL A 24 -0.52 -1.38 9.29
CA VAL A 24 -1.40 -2.34 9.97
C VAL A 24 -2.07 -1.71 11.20
N GLU A 25 -1.30 -1.06 12.08
CA GLU A 25 -1.82 -0.37 13.27
C GLU A 25 -2.91 0.65 12.89
N LEU A 26 -2.68 1.43 11.82
CA LEU A 26 -3.64 2.43 11.37
C LEU A 26 -4.90 1.81 10.74
N LEU A 27 -4.78 0.72 9.98
CA LEU A 27 -5.94 0.00 9.44
C LEU A 27 -6.82 -0.54 10.57
N GLU A 28 -6.20 -1.12 11.60
CA GLU A 28 -6.89 -1.64 12.79
C GLU A 28 -7.56 -0.52 13.60
N LYS A 29 -6.82 0.55 13.90
CA LYS A 29 -7.32 1.73 14.61
C LYS A 29 -8.56 2.34 13.95
N TYR A 30 -8.61 2.33 12.61
CA TYR A 30 -9.69 2.93 11.84
C TYR A 30 -10.79 1.95 11.39
N ASN A 31 -10.75 0.69 11.85
CA ASN A 31 -11.68 -0.37 11.44
C ASN A 31 -11.76 -0.54 9.92
N LEU A 32 -10.61 -0.42 9.25
CA LEU A 32 -10.44 -0.60 7.81
C LEU A 32 -9.50 -1.79 7.54
N VAL A 33 -9.69 -2.87 8.29
CA VAL A 33 -8.91 -4.10 8.15
C VAL A 33 -9.42 -4.89 6.93
N PRO A 34 -8.52 -5.34 6.03
CA PRO A 34 -8.93 -6.12 4.87
C PRO A 34 -9.29 -7.55 5.27
N GLU A 35 -10.05 -8.23 4.42
CA GLU A 35 -10.40 -9.65 4.59
C GLU A 35 -9.50 -10.56 3.76
N LYS A 36 -9.06 -10.06 2.59
CA LYS A 36 -8.28 -10.82 1.61
C LYS A 36 -7.07 -10.05 1.15
N LEU A 37 -5.97 -10.77 0.92
CA LEU A 37 -4.68 -10.29 0.47
C LEU A 37 -4.19 -11.07 -0.77
N GLY A 38 -3.22 -10.50 -1.48
CA GLY A 38 -2.47 -11.16 -2.54
C GLY A 38 -1.62 -10.17 -3.34
N THR A 39 -0.83 -10.68 -4.28
CA THR A 39 -0.01 -9.89 -5.21
C THR A 39 -0.68 -9.75 -6.59
N PHE A 40 -1.71 -10.56 -6.85
CA PHE A 40 -2.51 -10.56 -8.08
C PHE A 40 -3.93 -11.06 -7.82
N GLU A 41 -4.86 -10.75 -8.73
CA GLU A 41 -6.23 -11.26 -8.68
C GLU A 41 -6.34 -12.68 -9.24
N PRO A 42 -7.20 -13.54 -8.66
CA PRO A 42 -8.08 -13.28 -7.53
C PRO A 42 -7.36 -13.37 -6.16
N LEU A 43 -7.72 -12.50 -5.21
CA LEU A 43 -7.15 -12.53 -3.85
C LEU A 43 -7.64 -13.75 -3.06
N LYS A 44 -6.73 -14.70 -2.78
CA LYS A 44 -7.06 -15.97 -2.11
C LYS A 44 -6.64 -15.99 -0.64
N VAL A 45 -5.62 -15.22 -0.26
CA VAL A 45 -5.01 -15.27 1.06
C VAL A 45 -5.88 -14.51 2.07
N ALA A 46 -6.14 -15.11 3.24
CA ALA A 46 -6.85 -14.41 4.31
C ALA A 46 -5.93 -13.36 4.94
N TYR A 47 -6.50 -12.25 5.40
CA TYR A 47 -5.72 -11.25 6.12
C TYR A 47 -5.18 -11.80 7.44
N SER A 48 -3.90 -11.52 7.68
CA SER A 48 -3.30 -11.41 9.00
C SER A 48 -2.26 -10.26 8.95
N PRO A 49 -1.94 -9.63 10.10
CA PRO A 49 -0.84 -8.67 10.20
C PRO A 49 0.46 -9.19 9.59
N ASP A 50 0.88 -10.39 9.97
CA ASP A 50 2.14 -10.99 9.52
C ASP A 50 2.17 -11.19 8.00
N THR A 51 1.07 -11.69 7.43
CA THR A 51 0.98 -11.88 5.98
C THR A 51 0.93 -10.54 5.24
N PHE A 52 0.26 -9.53 5.80
CA PHE A 52 0.25 -8.19 5.21
C PHE A 52 1.66 -7.60 5.16
N ILE A 53 2.39 -7.67 6.27
CA ILE A 53 3.77 -7.19 6.38
C ILE A 53 4.67 -7.97 5.42
N GLN A 54 4.59 -9.30 5.41
CA GLN A 54 5.38 -10.14 4.51
C GLN A 54 5.20 -9.74 3.04
N LEU A 55 3.95 -9.56 2.58
CA LEU A 55 3.65 -9.18 1.20
C LEU A 55 4.04 -7.72 0.92
N TRP A 56 3.96 -6.84 1.91
CA TRP A 56 4.38 -5.44 1.78
C TRP A 56 5.88 -5.32 1.54
N THR A 57 6.68 -6.12 2.26
CA THR A 57 8.14 -6.08 2.24
C THR A 57 8.77 -7.01 1.20
N ASP A 58 7.98 -7.74 0.41
CA ASP A 58 8.48 -8.75 -0.53
C ASP A 58 9.32 -8.14 -1.66
N GLU A 59 10.61 -8.48 -1.71
CA GLU A 59 11.56 -7.95 -2.70
C GLU A 59 11.73 -8.86 -3.92
N SER A 60 10.64 -8.99 -4.67
CA SER A 60 10.63 -9.70 -5.95
C SER A 60 11.36 -8.93 -7.06
N ASP A 61 11.84 -9.61 -8.09
CA ASP A 61 12.46 -8.95 -9.25
C ASP A 61 11.40 -8.11 -10.00
N GLY A 62 11.70 -6.84 -10.28
CA GLY A 62 10.71 -5.90 -10.81
C GLY A 62 11.20 -4.92 -11.89
N CYS A 63 12.51 -4.77 -12.08
CA CYS A 63 13.05 -3.80 -13.03
C CYS A 63 13.79 -4.52 -14.15
N TYR A 64 13.26 -4.47 -15.38
CA TYR A 64 13.91 -5.02 -16.55
C TYR A 64 14.58 -3.90 -17.36
N GLU A 65 15.88 -4.03 -17.60
CA GLU A 65 16.66 -3.15 -18.45
C GLU A 65 17.08 -3.90 -19.72
N GLU A 66 16.77 -3.33 -20.88
CA GLU A 66 17.09 -3.95 -22.17
C GLU A 66 18.61 -4.12 -22.33
N GLY A 67 19.04 -5.33 -22.70
CA GLY A 67 20.46 -5.66 -22.83
C GLY A 67 21.17 -6.00 -21.52
N VAL A 68 20.54 -5.81 -20.35
CA VAL A 68 21.11 -6.16 -19.04
C VAL A 68 20.31 -7.27 -18.34
N GLY A 69 18.97 -7.22 -18.42
CA GLY A 69 18.08 -8.15 -17.72
C GLY A 69 17.45 -7.54 -16.48
N MET A 70 17.19 -8.34 -15.44
CA MET A 70 16.56 -7.87 -14.20
C MET A 70 17.61 -7.14 -13.33
N VAL A 71 17.41 -5.85 -13.10
CA VAL A 71 18.38 -4.95 -12.43
C VAL A 71 17.87 -4.33 -11.12
N GLY A 72 16.67 -4.69 -10.67
CA GLY A 72 16.07 -4.08 -9.49
C GLY A 72 14.84 -4.81 -8.96
N LYS A 73 14.38 -4.36 -7.80
CA LYS A 73 13.32 -5.01 -7.01
C LYS A 73 12.00 -4.26 -7.10
N ALA A 74 10.91 -4.95 -6.84
CA ALA A 74 9.59 -4.38 -6.67
C ALA A 74 8.73 -5.25 -5.76
N GLY A 75 7.72 -4.64 -5.18
CA GLY A 75 6.70 -5.35 -4.42
C GLY A 75 5.31 -4.82 -4.76
N ILE A 76 4.34 -5.73 -4.71
CA ILE A 76 2.92 -5.44 -4.94
C ILE A 76 2.15 -6.06 -3.80
N LEU A 77 1.26 -5.28 -3.18
CA LEU A 77 0.26 -5.83 -2.28
C LEU A 77 -1.11 -5.30 -2.67
N LEU A 78 -2.04 -6.22 -2.86
CA LEU A 78 -3.45 -5.97 -3.08
C LEU A 78 -4.23 -6.49 -1.87
N ALA A 79 -5.23 -5.72 -1.45
CA ALA A 79 -6.14 -6.14 -0.39
C ALA A 79 -7.59 -5.74 -0.69
N LYS A 80 -8.53 -6.50 -0.15
CA LYS A 80 -9.97 -6.20 -0.24
C LYS A 80 -10.67 -6.49 1.07
N SER A 81 -11.67 -5.67 1.37
CA SER A 81 -12.68 -5.96 2.40
C SER A 81 -14.06 -5.93 1.75
N LYS A 82 -14.99 -6.73 2.30
CA LYS A 82 -16.41 -6.68 1.95
C LYS A 82 -17.18 -5.81 2.93
N ASN A 83 -16.70 -5.65 4.16
CA ASN A 83 -17.33 -4.84 5.18
C ASN A 83 -16.32 -4.07 6.05
N PRO A 84 -16.10 -2.76 5.81
CA PRO A 84 -16.66 -1.97 4.71
C PRO A 84 -16.12 -2.40 3.33
N PRO A 85 -16.89 -2.30 2.24
CA PRO A 85 -16.40 -2.72 0.93
C PRO A 85 -15.41 -1.71 0.34
N TYR A 86 -14.14 -2.12 0.20
CA TYR A 86 -13.08 -1.34 -0.43
C TYR A 86 -12.01 -2.24 -1.06
N HIS A 87 -11.22 -1.63 -1.95
CA HIS A 87 -9.99 -2.22 -2.50
C HIS A 87 -8.82 -1.36 -2.08
N PHE A 88 -7.70 -2.02 -1.81
CA PHE A 88 -6.42 -1.41 -1.50
C PHE A 88 -5.37 -2.00 -2.44
N GLY A 89 -4.44 -1.16 -2.88
CA GLY A 89 -3.31 -1.58 -3.68
C GLY A 89 -2.11 -0.72 -3.35
N MET A 90 -0.94 -1.32 -3.28
CA MET A 90 0.32 -0.62 -3.24
C MET A 90 1.30 -1.25 -4.22
N THR A 91 2.20 -0.42 -4.72
CA THR A 91 3.34 -0.88 -5.48
C THR A 91 4.54 -0.01 -5.15
N TRP A 92 5.67 -0.65 -4.88
CA TRP A 92 6.95 0.01 -4.76
C TRP A 92 7.95 -0.60 -5.73
N TRP A 93 8.92 0.23 -6.13
CA TRP A 93 9.95 -0.09 -7.09
C TRP A 93 11.28 0.41 -6.56
N ASN A 94 12.30 -0.43 -6.65
CA ASN A 94 13.70 -0.09 -6.41
C ASN A 94 14.51 -0.41 -7.66
N CYS A 95 14.47 0.51 -8.63
CA CYS A 95 15.16 0.40 -9.91
C CYS A 95 16.35 1.38 -9.92
N PRO A 96 17.61 0.90 -9.86
CA PRO A 96 18.80 1.76 -9.77
C PRO A 96 18.93 2.78 -10.92
N ASN A 97 18.60 2.34 -12.14
CA ASN A 97 18.83 3.13 -13.36
C ASN A 97 17.55 3.78 -13.94
N MET A 98 16.38 3.48 -13.36
CA MET A 98 15.08 3.94 -13.87
C MET A 98 14.15 4.29 -12.72
N PRO A 99 14.21 5.52 -12.18
CA PRO A 99 13.34 5.95 -11.11
C PRO A 99 11.86 5.73 -11.48
N LYS A 100 11.15 4.99 -10.64
CA LYS A 100 9.71 4.75 -10.77
C LYS A 100 8.97 5.35 -9.58
N ILE A 101 7.72 5.75 -9.82
CA ILE A 101 6.86 6.29 -8.77
C ILE A 101 6.24 5.13 -8.00
N ASN A 102 6.41 5.15 -6.70
CA ASN A 102 5.76 4.24 -5.77
C ASN A 102 4.40 4.82 -5.37
N HIS A 103 3.44 3.95 -5.06
CA HIS A 103 2.11 4.41 -4.69
C HIS A 103 1.40 3.50 -3.69
N ILE A 104 0.50 4.12 -2.93
CA ILE A 104 -0.42 3.46 -2.00
C ILE A 104 -1.80 4.01 -2.30
N GLY A 105 -2.74 3.15 -2.67
CA GLY A 105 -4.06 3.53 -3.16
C GLY A 105 -5.18 2.78 -2.46
N PHE A 106 -6.28 3.50 -2.21
CA PHE A 106 -7.55 2.93 -1.77
C PHE A 106 -8.67 3.34 -2.72
N ILE A 107 -9.58 2.40 -2.98
CA ILE A 107 -10.74 2.58 -3.83
C ILE A 107 -11.97 2.20 -3.03
N PHE A 108 -12.87 3.15 -2.86
CA PHE A 108 -14.14 2.98 -2.14
C PHE A 108 -15.32 3.18 -3.10
N ALA A 109 -16.38 2.40 -2.93
CA ALA A 109 -17.67 2.83 -3.48
C ALA A 109 -18.12 4.11 -2.76
N ILE A 110 -18.77 5.04 -3.47
CA ILE A 110 -19.17 6.33 -2.87
C ILE A 110 -20.05 6.16 -1.61
N LYS A 111 -20.88 5.11 -1.56
CA LYS A 111 -21.69 4.78 -0.38
C LYS A 111 -20.81 4.40 0.81
N THR A 112 -19.82 3.54 0.59
CA THR A 112 -18.82 3.19 1.61
C THR A 112 -18.10 4.43 2.11
N PHE A 113 -17.61 5.27 1.18
CA PHE A 113 -16.89 6.49 1.54
C PHE A 113 -17.74 7.37 2.46
N ARG A 114 -18.98 7.66 2.10
CA ARG A 114 -19.88 8.49 2.92
C ARG A 114 -20.17 7.88 4.30
N SER A 115 -20.32 6.56 4.39
CA SER A 115 -20.57 5.88 5.66
C SER A 115 -19.35 5.82 6.58
N PHE A 116 -18.13 5.88 6.02
CA PHE A 116 -16.87 5.74 6.74
C PHE A 116 -15.95 6.96 6.56
N GLU A 117 -16.51 8.11 6.19
CA GLU A 117 -15.73 9.27 5.71
C GLU A 117 -14.71 9.72 6.75
N LYS A 118 -15.13 9.83 8.01
CA LYS A 118 -14.25 10.23 9.11
C LYS A 118 -13.08 9.26 9.28
N GLN A 119 -13.34 7.96 9.26
CA GLN A 119 -12.32 6.92 9.40
C GLN A 119 -11.33 6.96 8.24
N ILE A 120 -11.83 7.02 7.01
CA ILE A 120 -11.02 7.06 5.79
C ILE A 120 -10.16 8.32 5.75
N VAL A 121 -10.75 9.50 5.99
CA VAL A 121 -10.02 10.77 5.96
C VAL A 121 -8.95 10.81 7.06
N ASN A 122 -9.25 10.30 8.26
CA ASN A 122 -8.27 10.27 9.35
C ASN A 122 -7.14 9.27 9.10
N LEU A 123 -7.45 8.08 8.57
CA LEU A 123 -6.43 7.13 8.11
C LEU A 123 -5.46 7.80 7.12
N PHE A 124 -5.99 8.46 6.10
CA PHE A 124 -5.16 9.13 5.09
C PHE A 124 -4.32 10.27 5.66
N LYS A 125 -4.89 11.10 6.54
CA LYS A 125 -4.13 12.18 7.20
C LYS A 125 -2.97 11.64 8.02
N GLU A 126 -3.20 10.62 8.84
CA GLU A 126 -2.14 10.03 9.65
C GLU A 126 -1.07 9.32 8.80
N LEU A 127 -1.48 8.61 7.74
CA LEU A 127 -0.55 8.01 6.80
C LEU A 127 0.35 9.07 6.13
N ILE A 128 -0.23 10.16 5.62
CA ILE A 128 0.53 11.23 4.99
C ILE A 128 1.52 11.84 5.98
N VAL A 129 1.08 12.17 7.19
CA VAL A 129 1.96 12.76 8.23
C VAL A 129 3.10 11.80 8.57
N TYR A 130 2.80 10.52 8.83
CA TYR A 130 3.81 9.53 9.17
C TYR A 130 4.83 9.35 8.04
N LEU A 131 4.35 9.15 6.81
CA LEU A 131 5.19 8.99 5.64
C LEU A 131 6.07 10.23 5.39
N MET A 132 5.52 11.44 5.54
CA MET A 132 6.30 12.67 5.42
C MET A 132 7.40 12.80 6.47
N LEU A 133 7.13 12.38 7.72
CA LEU A 133 8.11 12.42 8.80
C LEU A 133 9.21 11.37 8.59
N TYR A 134 8.82 10.13 8.29
CA TYR A 134 9.74 9.02 8.04
C TYR A 134 10.69 9.35 6.88
N MET A 135 10.15 9.83 5.76
CA MET A 135 10.94 10.16 4.56
C MET A 135 11.91 11.35 4.75
N ARG A 136 11.70 12.20 5.76
CA ARG A 136 12.65 13.27 6.10
C ARG A 136 13.83 12.75 6.89
N THR A 137 13.62 11.76 7.75
CA THR A 137 14.65 11.20 8.63
C THR A 137 15.57 10.21 7.93
N SER A 138 15.11 9.52 6.88
CA SER A 138 15.92 8.56 6.10
C SER A 138 16.91 9.21 5.11
N LEU A 139 17.28 10.48 5.32
CA LEU A 139 18.24 11.24 4.51
C LEU A 139 19.65 11.32 5.14
N THR A 140 19.89 10.55 6.21
CA THR A 140 21.21 10.31 6.80
C THR A 140 21.70 8.92 6.45
#